data_AF-A0A093CDV4-F1
#
_entry.id   AF-A0A093CDV4-F1
#
_cell.length_a   1.000
_cell.length_b   1.000
_cell.length_c   1.000
_cell.angle_alpha   90.00
_cell.angle_beta   90.00
_cell.angle_gamma   90.00
#
_symmetry.space_group_name_H-M   'P 1'
#
loop_
_entity.id
_entity.type
_entity.pdbx_description
1 polymer ?
#
loop_
_entity_poly.entity_id
_entity_poly.type
_entity_poly.pdbx_seq_one_letter_code
_entity_poly.pdbx_strand_id
1 'polypeptide(L)'
;DETGAYLIDRDPTYFGPVLNYLRHGKLVINKDLAEEGVLEEAEFYNITSLIKLVKDKIRERDSKISQVPVKHVYRVLQCQEEELTQMVSTMSDGWKFEQLVSIGSSYNYGNEDQAEFLCVVSKELHNTPYGTTSEPSEKAK
;
A
#
# COMPACT_ATOMS: atom_id res chain seq x y z
N ASP A 1 25.40 25.85 33.93
CA ASP A 1 25.72 27.28 33.96
C ASP A 1 25.58 27.75 35.41
N GLU A 2 25.59 29.07 35.65
CA GLU A 2 25.41 29.64 36.99
C GLU A 2 24.05 29.33 37.64
N THR A 3 23.08 28.85 36.86
CA THR A 3 21.75 28.42 37.33
C THR A 3 21.62 26.91 37.52
N GLY A 4 22.68 26.14 37.22
CA GLY A 4 22.67 24.67 37.26
C GLY A 4 22.16 24.00 35.99
N ALA A 5 21.96 24.73 34.89
CA ALA A 5 21.57 24.16 33.61
C ALA A 5 22.75 23.43 32.93
N TYR A 6 22.48 22.31 32.27
CA TYR A 6 23.45 21.63 31.42
C TYR A 6 23.47 22.31 30.04
N LEU A 7 24.64 22.73 29.60
CA LEU A 7 24.83 23.30 28.26
C LEU A 7 25.02 22.15 27.27
N ILE A 8 24.17 22.10 26.27
CA ILE A 8 24.24 21.11 25.19
C ILE A 8 24.32 21.89 23.87
N ASP A 9 25.40 21.68 23.12
CA ASP A 9 25.64 22.31 21.82
C ASP A 9 24.91 21.54 20.70
N ARG A 10 23.59 21.44 20.83
CA ARG A 10 22.69 20.72 19.91
C ARG A 10 21.46 21.56 19.59
N ASP A 11 20.80 21.21 18.50
CA ASP A 11 19.60 21.92 18.05
C ASP A 11 18.43 21.63 19.01
N PRO A 12 17.88 22.65 19.70
CA PRO A 12 16.77 22.46 20.63
C PRO A 12 15.48 22.02 19.92
N THR A 13 15.36 22.25 18.61
CA THR A 13 14.17 21.94 17.80
C THR A 13 13.88 20.45 17.79
N TYR A 14 14.91 19.62 17.63
CA TYR A 14 14.79 18.17 17.51
C TYR A 14 14.91 17.43 18.86
N PHE A 15 15.30 18.13 19.92
CA PHE A 15 15.44 17.54 21.25
C PHE A 15 14.10 17.23 21.92
N GLY A 16 13.04 17.99 21.62
CA GLY A 16 11.72 17.83 22.23
C GLY A 16 11.15 16.40 22.15
N PRO A 17 11.11 15.77 20.96
CA PRO A 17 10.70 14.37 20.80
C PRO A 17 11.55 13.38 21.59
N VAL A 18 12.87 13.58 21.64
CA VAL A 18 13.81 12.73 22.39
C VAL A 18 13.52 12.81 23.89
N LEU A 19 13.36 14.02 24.41
CA LEU A 19 13.04 14.26 25.81
C LEU A 19 11.68 13.64 26.20
N ASN A 20 10.67 13.78 25.34
CA ASN A 20 9.36 13.18 25.56
C ASN A 20 9.43 11.65 25.54
N TYR A 21 10.22 11.07 24.63
CA TYR A 21 10.46 9.64 24.64
C TYR A 21 11.07 9.16 25.96
N LEU A 22 12.03 9.88 26.53
CA LEU A 22 12.60 9.55 27.84
C LEU A 22 11.59 9.71 28.99
N ARG A 23 10.63 10.65 28.87
CA ARG A 23 9.60 10.88 29.90
C ARG A 23 8.55 9.78 29.95
N HIS A 24 8.07 9.29 28.80
CA HIS A 24 6.90 8.40 28.75
C HIS A 24 7.04 7.21 27.79
N GLY A 25 8.19 7.03 27.15
CA GLY A 25 8.50 5.86 26.31
C GLY A 25 7.79 5.82 24.95
N LYS A 26 7.23 6.94 24.47
CA LYS A 26 6.48 7.01 23.20
C LYS A 26 7.09 8.02 22.25
N LEU A 27 7.19 7.67 20.97
CA LEU A 27 7.65 8.56 19.92
C LEU A 27 6.52 9.49 19.48
N VAL A 28 6.67 10.79 19.75
CA VAL A 28 5.74 11.84 19.32
C VAL A 28 6.54 12.90 18.57
N ILE A 29 6.26 13.04 17.28
CA ILE A 29 6.89 14.03 16.39
C ILE A 29 5.78 14.88 15.77
N ASN A 30 5.94 16.20 15.81
CA ASN A 30 5.00 17.13 15.20
C ASN A 30 5.11 17.06 13.67
N LYS A 31 4.01 17.34 12.95
CA LYS A 31 3.94 17.15 11.50
C LYS A 31 4.90 18.01 10.69
N ASP A 32 5.33 19.12 11.27
CA ASP A 32 6.24 20.12 10.73
C ASP A 32 7.71 19.84 11.05
N LEU A 33 7.99 18.86 11.90
CA LEU A 33 9.35 18.50 12.29
C LEU A 33 9.86 17.34 11.44
N ALA A 34 11.01 17.54 10.78
CA ALA A 34 11.65 16.49 9.98
C ALA A 34 12.09 15.32 10.87
N GLU A 35 11.67 14.10 10.52
CA GLU A 35 12.04 12.91 11.29
C GLU A 35 13.54 12.61 11.25
N GLU A 36 14.23 13.03 10.19
CA GLU A 36 15.66 12.88 10.01
C GLU A 36 16.45 13.65 11.10
N GLY A 37 16.02 14.86 11.46
CA GLY A 37 16.68 15.61 12.55
C GLY A 37 16.45 14.98 13.92
N VAL A 38 15.28 14.37 14.15
CA VAL A 38 15.02 13.59 15.38
C VAL A 38 15.88 12.33 15.42
N LEU A 39 16.16 11.72 14.27
CA LEU A 39 17.06 10.57 14.18
C LEU A 39 18.49 10.94 14.59
N GLU A 40 19.01 12.05 14.07
CA GLU A 40 20.35 12.56 14.42
C GLU A 40 20.48 12.80 15.94
N GLU A 41 19.48 13.40 16.58
CA GLU A 41 19.49 13.58 18.03
C GLU A 41 19.43 12.23 18.76
N ALA A 42 18.57 11.30 18.33
CA ALA A 42 18.49 9.98 18.95
C ALA A 42 19.81 9.20 18.86
N GLU A 43 20.55 9.34 17.76
CA GLU A 43 21.89 8.79 17.57
C GLU A 43 22.94 9.50 18.43
N PHE A 44 22.89 10.83 18.53
CA PHE A 44 23.78 11.62 19.39
C PHE A 44 23.67 11.24 20.87
N TYR A 45 22.45 11.11 21.40
CA TYR A 45 22.23 10.65 22.79
C TYR A 45 22.29 9.12 22.96
N ASN A 46 22.56 8.38 21.87
CA ASN A 46 22.70 6.93 21.84
C ASN A 46 21.50 6.15 22.43
N ILE A 47 20.28 6.58 22.11
CA ILE A 47 19.05 5.95 22.59
C ILE A 47 18.59 4.91 21.56
N THR A 48 19.19 3.71 21.60
CA THR A 48 18.99 2.63 20.61
C THR A 48 17.52 2.27 20.34
N SER A 49 16.69 2.22 21.38
CA SER A 49 15.26 1.93 21.23
C SER A 49 14.52 3.03 20.46
N LEU A 50 14.89 4.29 20.67
CA LEU A 50 14.34 5.44 19.94
C LEU A 50 14.83 5.47 18.50
N ILE A 51 16.12 5.24 18.27
CA ILE A 51 16.72 5.16 16.93
C ILE A 51 15.94 4.16 16.05
N LYS A 52 15.62 2.98 16.60
CA LYS A 52 14.82 1.98 15.89
C LYS A 52 13.43 2.52 15.53
N LEU A 53 12.72 3.11 16.49
CA LEU A 53 11.37 3.65 16.27
C LEU A 53 11.34 4.78 15.23
N VAL A 54 12.34 5.67 15.23
CA VAL A 54 12.42 6.76 14.26
C VAL A 54 12.73 6.21 12.86
N LYS A 55 13.65 5.24 12.73
CA LYS A 55 13.94 4.57 11.44
C LYS A 55 12.70 3.86 10.88
N ASP A 56 11.94 3.16 11.74
CA ASP A 56 10.70 2.50 11.33
C ASP A 56 9.66 3.52 10.85
N LYS A 57 9.52 4.67 11.54
CA LYS A 57 8.62 5.76 11.15
C LYS A 57 9.01 6.39 9.80
N ILE A 58 10.30 6.64 9.55
CA ILE A 58 10.79 7.16 8.26
C ILE A 58 10.48 6.18 7.13
N ARG A 59 10.75 4.88 7.33
CA ARG A 59 10.43 3.84 6.35
C ARG A 59 8.94 3.77 6.04
N GLU A 60 8.08 3.89 7.04
CA GLU A 60 6.63 3.92 6.85
C GLU A 60 6.20 5.14 6.03
N ARG A 61 6.75 6.33 6.33
CA ARG A 61 6.50 7.57 5.58
C ARG A 61 6.92 7.41 4.11
N ASP A 62 8.14 6.93 3.88
CA ASP A 62 8.66 6.71 2.53
C ASP A 62 7.89 5.64 1.76
N SER A 63 7.42 4.59 2.44
CA SER A 63 6.60 3.54 1.83
C SER A 63 5.23 4.05 1.38
N LYS A 64 4.62 4.98 2.15
CA LYS A 64 3.37 5.64 1.76
C LYS A 64 3.55 6.59 0.58
N ILE A 65 4.67 7.33 0.55
CA ILE A 65 5.02 8.24 -0.54
C ILE A 65 5.38 7.46 -1.81
N SER A 66 6.05 6.33 -1.66
CA SER A 66 6.51 5.47 -2.76
C SER A 66 5.45 4.47 -3.24
N GLN A 67 4.17 4.64 -2.90
CA GLN A 67 3.12 3.86 -3.54
C GLN A 67 3.07 4.21 -5.03
N VAL A 68 3.84 3.45 -5.80
CA VAL A 68 3.79 3.40 -7.25
C VAL A 68 2.31 3.19 -7.62
N PRO A 69 1.79 3.90 -8.64
CA PRO A 69 0.41 3.69 -9.09
C PRO A 69 0.12 2.20 -9.24
N VAL A 70 -0.98 1.75 -8.65
CA VAL A 70 -1.43 0.36 -8.72
C VAL A 70 -1.44 -0.09 -10.17
N LYS A 71 -0.63 -1.10 -10.49
CA LYS A 71 -0.57 -1.65 -11.84
C LYS A 71 -1.83 -2.46 -12.08
N HIS A 72 -2.51 -2.19 -13.19
CA HIS A 72 -3.68 -2.96 -13.60
C HIS A 72 -3.27 -3.94 -14.70
N VAL A 73 -3.76 -5.17 -14.60
CA VAL A 73 -3.72 -6.15 -15.69
C VAL A 73 -5.09 -6.26 -16.30
N TYR A 74 -5.16 -6.21 -17.63
CA TYR A 74 -6.41 -6.31 -18.37
C TYR A 74 -6.48 -7.65 -19.10
N ARG A 75 -7.68 -8.22 -19.18
CA ARG A 75 -8.01 -9.35 -20.05
C ARG A 75 -9.27 -9.03 -20.85
N VAL A 76 -9.35 -9.61 -22.02
CA VAL A 76 -10.55 -9.57 -22.87
C VAL A 76 -11.06 -11.00 -22.96
N LEU A 77 -12.31 -11.21 -22.57
CA LEU A 77 -13.01 -12.49 -22.62
C LEU A 77 -14.08 -12.40 -23.70
N GLN A 78 -14.10 -13.36 -24.62
CA GLN A 78 -15.15 -13.47 -25.62
C GLN A 78 -16.21 -14.45 -25.13
N CYS A 79 -17.48 -14.10 -25.30
CA CYS A 79 -18.62 -14.95 -24.95
C CYS A 79 -19.81 -14.67 -25.87
N GLN A 80 -20.70 -15.66 -26.01
CA GLN A 80 -22.00 -15.49 -26.65
C GLN A 80 -23.01 -14.90 -25.65
N GLU A 81 -24.10 -14.33 -26.16
CA GLU A 81 -25.18 -13.74 -25.36
C GLU A 81 -25.71 -14.68 -24.26
N GLU A 82 -25.92 -15.95 -24.60
CA GLU A 82 -26.42 -16.98 -23.68
C GLU A 82 -25.46 -17.32 -22.53
N GLU A 83 -24.15 -17.14 -22.74
CA GLU A 83 -23.12 -17.46 -21.75
C GLU A 83 -22.73 -16.24 -20.89
N LEU A 84 -23.10 -15.02 -21.30
CA LEU A 84 -22.64 -13.77 -20.71
C LEU A 84 -22.91 -13.70 -19.20
N THR A 85 -24.14 -13.99 -18.79
CA THR A 85 -24.54 -13.92 -17.37
C THR A 85 -23.73 -14.90 -16.53
N GLN A 86 -23.54 -16.13 -17.03
CA GLN A 86 -22.76 -17.15 -16.34
C GLN A 86 -21.30 -16.73 -16.24
N MET A 87 -20.69 -16.28 -17.34
CA MET A 87 -19.29 -15.85 -17.37
C MET A 87 -19.01 -14.73 -16.34
N VAL A 88 -19.85 -13.69 -16.30
CA VAL A 88 -19.69 -12.57 -15.35
C VAL A 88 -19.89 -13.05 -13.91
N SER A 89 -20.85 -13.95 -13.68
CA SER A 89 -21.16 -14.46 -12.33
C SER A 89 -20.08 -15.40 -11.79
N THR A 90 -19.37 -16.12 -12.66
CA THR A 90 -18.30 -17.06 -12.27
C THR A 90 -16.90 -16.44 -12.38
N MET A 91 -16.81 -15.11 -12.56
CA MET A 91 -15.53 -14.43 -12.66
C MET A 91 -14.72 -14.63 -11.36
N SER A 92 -13.47 -15.07 -11.48
CA SER A 92 -12.62 -15.36 -10.32
C SER A 92 -12.37 -14.11 -9.45
N ASP A 93 -12.17 -14.33 -8.15
CA ASP A 93 -11.99 -13.24 -7.18
C ASP A 93 -10.90 -12.23 -7.57
N GLY A 94 -11.24 -10.96 -7.35
CA GLY A 94 -10.36 -9.81 -7.58
C GLY A 94 -10.27 -9.34 -9.03
N TRP A 95 -11.01 -9.95 -9.97
CA TRP A 95 -11.24 -9.33 -11.28
C TRP A 95 -12.44 -8.39 -11.21
N LYS A 96 -12.33 -7.24 -11.87
CA LYS A 96 -13.36 -6.22 -12.00
C LYS A 96 -13.80 -6.16 -13.46
N PHE A 97 -15.10 -6.02 -13.65
CA PHE A 97 -15.67 -5.73 -14.95
C PHE A 97 -15.41 -4.27 -15.32
N GLU A 98 -14.90 -4.02 -16.52
CA GLU A 98 -14.58 -2.67 -17.02
C GLU A 98 -15.53 -2.25 -18.16
N GLN A 99 -15.72 -3.12 -19.15
CA GLN A 99 -16.47 -2.79 -20.36
C GLN A 99 -17.02 -4.04 -21.03
N LEU A 100 -18.21 -3.93 -21.64
CA LEU A 100 -18.76 -4.92 -22.56
C LEU A 100 -18.91 -4.29 -23.95
N VAL A 101 -18.40 -4.95 -24.98
CA VAL A 101 -18.48 -4.51 -26.37
C VAL A 101 -19.22 -5.58 -27.16
N SER A 102 -20.34 -5.22 -27.79
CA SER A 102 -21.01 -6.11 -28.73
C SER A 102 -20.24 -6.12 -30.05
N ILE A 103 -19.84 -7.31 -30.48
CA ILE A 103 -19.35 -7.54 -31.84
C ILE A 103 -20.59 -7.98 -32.63
N GLY A 104 -21.27 -7.02 -33.25
CA GLY A 104 -22.44 -7.32 -34.09
C GLY A 104 -22.10 -8.36 -35.15
N SER A 105 -23.07 -9.19 -35.51
CA SER A 105 -22.89 -10.20 -36.54
C SER A 105 -22.72 -9.55 -37.91
N SER A 106 -21.56 -9.75 -38.52
CA SER A 106 -21.27 -9.30 -39.88
C SER A 106 -22.08 -10.12 -40.88
N TYR A 107 -23.25 -9.61 -41.25
CA TYR A 107 -24.06 -9.96 -42.43
C TYR A 107 -24.27 -11.47 -42.64
N ASN A 108 -25.13 -12.12 -41.86
CA ASN A 108 -25.51 -13.52 -42.13
C ASN A 108 -27.00 -13.66 -42.44
N TYR A 109 -27.31 -13.94 -43.71
CA TYR A 109 -28.68 -14.17 -44.18
C TYR A 109 -29.04 -15.64 -43.89
N GLY A 110 -29.66 -15.90 -42.74
CA GLY A 110 -30.40 -17.16 -42.52
C GLY A 110 -29.87 -18.14 -41.46
N ASN A 111 -29.09 -17.70 -40.48
CA ASN A 111 -28.88 -18.47 -39.25
C ASN A 111 -29.22 -17.59 -38.03
N GLU A 112 -29.70 -18.19 -36.94
CA GLU A 112 -29.96 -17.48 -35.68
C GLU A 112 -28.63 -16.89 -35.17
N ASP A 113 -28.36 -15.64 -35.55
CA ASP A 113 -27.17 -14.90 -35.13
C ASP A 113 -27.22 -14.74 -33.61
N GLN A 114 -26.44 -15.56 -32.90
CA GLN A 114 -26.16 -15.35 -31.49
C GLN A 114 -25.23 -14.13 -31.37
N ALA A 115 -25.65 -13.09 -30.66
CA ALA A 115 -24.82 -11.92 -30.46
C ALA A 115 -23.54 -12.30 -29.69
N GLU A 116 -22.38 -11.87 -30.20
CA GLU A 116 -21.09 -12.07 -29.54
C GLU A 116 -20.64 -10.81 -28.81
N PHE A 117 -19.96 -11.00 -27.68
CA PHE A 117 -19.48 -9.92 -26.84
C PHE A 117 -18.01 -10.10 -26.44
N LEU A 118 -17.31 -8.97 -26.33
CA LEU A 118 -16.02 -8.86 -25.65
C LEU A 118 -16.22 -8.20 -24.29
N CYS A 119 -15.90 -8.92 -23.24
CA CYS A 119 -15.88 -8.45 -21.86
C CYS A 119 -14.46 -8.08 -21.46
N VAL A 120 -14.19 -6.79 -21.27
CA VAL A 120 -12.94 -6.26 -20.73
C VAL A 120 -13.01 -6.34 -19.21
N VAL A 121 -12.01 -6.95 -18.61
CA VAL A 121 -11.88 -7.09 -17.17
C VAL A 121 -10.50 -6.64 -16.71
N SER A 122 -10.42 -6.05 -15.52
CA SER A 122 -9.17 -5.62 -14.91
C SER A 122 -8.90 -6.34 -13.59
N LYS A 123 -7.63 -6.42 -13.19
CA LYS A 123 -7.23 -6.84 -11.85
C LYS A 123 -6.09 -5.96 -11.35
N GLU A 124 -6.27 -5.40 -10.15
CA GLU A 124 -5.23 -4.62 -9.46
C GLU A 124 -4.11 -5.55 -8.98
N LEU A 125 -2.88 -5.23 -9.35
CA LEU A 125 -1.69 -5.85 -8.79
C LEU A 125 -1.24 -5.04 -7.59
N HIS A 126 -1.37 -5.64 -6.41
CA HIS A 126 -0.70 -5.17 -5.23
C HIS A 126 0.77 -5.58 -5.36
N ASN A 127 1.68 -4.62 -5.52
CA ASN A 127 3.08 -4.87 -5.26
C ASN A 127 3.20 -5.14 -3.75
N THR A 128 3.26 -6.40 -3.34
CA THR A 128 3.79 -6.73 -2.02
C THR A 128 5.29 -6.41 -2.07
N PRO A 129 5.79 -5.36 -1.38
CA PRO A 129 7.22 -5.26 -1.19
C PRO A 129 7.65 -6.52 -0.45
N TYR A 130 8.64 -7.21 -1.00
CA TYR A 130 9.22 -8.46 -0.53
C TYR A 130 9.15 -8.66 1.00
N GLY A 131 8.58 -9.80 1.42
CA GLY A 131 8.97 -10.51 2.64
C GLY A 131 8.10 -10.31 3.89
N THR A 132 7.01 -11.07 4.00
CA THR A 132 6.64 -11.82 5.23
C THR A 132 5.47 -12.75 4.87
N THR A 133 5.80 -13.90 4.28
CA THR A 133 4.89 -15.05 4.27
C THR A 133 4.83 -15.60 5.70
N SER A 134 3.81 -15.20 6.45
CA SER A 134 3.31 -16.01 7.56
C SER A 134 1.98 -16.60 7.11
N GLU A 135 2.03 -17.77 6.47
CA GLU A 135 0.87 -18.66 6.38
C GLU A 135 0.50 -19.13 7.79
N PRO A 136 -0.75 -18.99 8.25
CA PRO A 136 -1.26 -19.84 9.31
C PRO A 136 -1.71 -21.17 8.67
N SER A 137 -0.98 -22.25 9.01
CA SER A 137 -1.35 -23.62 8.64
C SER A 137 -2.70 -23.98 9.26
N GLU A 138 -3.73 -24.15 8.43
CA GLU A 138 -4.98 -24.80 8.83
C GLU A 138 -4.71 -26.28 9.10
N LYS A 139 -4.74 -26.66 10.38
CA LYS A 139 -5.10 -28.02 10.79
C LYS A 139 -6.37 -27.93 11.62
N ALA A 140 -7.51 -28.14 10.97
CA ALA A 140 -8.73 -28.53 11.65
C ALA A 140 -8.59 -29.97 12.16
N LYS A 141 -9.05 -30.20 13.39
CA LYS A 141 -9.12 -31.48 14.09
C LYS A 141 -10.58 -31.81 14.30
#